data_AF-A0AA43D1E2-F1
#
_entry.id   AF-A0AA43D1E2-F1
#
_cell.length_a   1.000
_cell.length_b   1.000
_cell.length_c   1.000
_cell.angle_alpha   90.00
_cell.angle_beta   90.00
_cell.angle_gamma   90.00
#
_symmetry.space_group_name_H-M   'P 1'
#
loop_
_entity.id
_entity.type
_entity.pdbx_description
1 polymer ?
#
loop_
_entity_poly.entity_id
_entity_poly.type
_entity_poly.pdbx_seq_one_letter_code
_entity_poly.pdbx_strand_id
1 'polypeptide(L)' 'MAKKLGIGDTFPNVTLNLVKGGSVTLPEGIGAKYGVVLFYRGHW' A
#
# COMPACT_ATOMS: atom_id res chain seq x y z
N MET A 1 4.09 6.33 18.62
CA MET A 1 4.42 4.99 18.08
C MET A 1 3.24 4.54 17.24
N ALA A 2 3.43 4.14 15.98
CA ALA A 2 2.31 3.73 15.12
C ALA A 2 1.84 2.30 15.45
N LYS A 3 0.54 2.00 15.28
CA LYS A 3 0.01 0.64 15.46
C LYS A 3 0.54 -0.27 14.36
N LYS A 4 1.14 -1.40 14.72
CA LYS A 4 1.48 -2.47 13.79
C LYS A 4 0.21 -3.21 13.36
N LEU A 5 0.00 -3.36 12.05
CA LEU A 5 -1.12 -4.12 11.51
C LEU A 5 -0.92 -5.63 11.75
N GLY A 6 -2.00 -6.29 12.17
CA GLY A 6 -2.10 -7.74 12.32
C GLY A 6 -3.13 -8.35 11.37
N ILE A 7 -3.35 -9.67 11.50
CA ILE A 7 -4.37 -10.39 10.73
C ILE A 7 -5.76 -9.86 11.11
N GLY A 8 -6.59 -9.55 10.12
CA GLY A 8 -7.95 -9.04 10.31
C GLY A 8 -8.04 -7.53 10.52
N ASP A 9 -6.91 -6.81 10.68
CA ASP A 9 -6.93 -5.35 10.69
C ASP A 9 -7.29 -4.80 9.31
N THR A 10 -8.10 -3.73 9.29
CA THR A 10 -8.36 -2.96 8.08
C THR A 10 -7.07 -2.30 7.59
N PHE A 11 -6.75 -2.50 6.31
CA PHE A 11 -5.62 -1.82 5.69
C PHE A 11 -5.90 -0.30 5.65
N PRO A 12 -4.99 0.54 6.14
CA PRO A 12 -5.20 1.98 6.19
C PRO A 12 -5.24 2.59 4.79
N ASN A 13 -5.96 3.70 4.64
CA ASN A 13 -5.90 4.48 3.42
C ASN A 13 -4.54 5.20 3.34
N VAL A 14 -3.73 4.86 2.34
CA VAL A 14 -2.36 5.40 2.16
C VAL A 14 -2.14 5.80 0.71
N THR A 15 -1.72 7.04 0.49
CA THR A 15 -1.31 7.51 -0.84
C THR A 15 0.21 7.45 -0.98
N LEU A 16 0.68 6.75 -2.01
CA LEU A 16 2.09 6.59 -2.34
C LEU A 16 2.41 7.35 -3.63
N ASN A 17 3.54 8.05 -3.65
CA ASN A 17 4.07 8.67 -4.87
C ASN A 17 4.87 7.63 -5.67
N LEU A 18 4.62 7.56 -6.97
CA LEU A 18 5.25 6.59 -7.86
C LEU A 18 6.55 7.15 -8.44
N VAL A 19 7.53 6.26 -8.66
CA VAL A 19 8.87 6.61 -9.18
C VAL A 19 8.84 7.30 -10.54
N LYS A 20 7.87 6.96 -11.40
CA LYS A 20 7.67 7.58 -12.72
C LYS A 20 6.77 8.83 -12.69
N GLY A 21 6.49 9.36 -11.50
CA GLY A 21 5.49 10.39 -11.29
C GLY A 21 4.08 9.82 -11.12
N GLY A 22 3.17 10.66 -10.62
CA GLY A 22 1.82 10.25 -10.23
C GLY A 22 1.77 9.64 -8.83
N SER A 23 0.56 9.27 -8.40
CA SER A 23 0.29 8.70 -7.09
C SER A 23 -0.72 7.56 -7.17
N VAL A 24 -0.61 6.60 -6.26
CA VAL A 24 -1.59 5.53 -6.07
C VAL A 24 -2.11 5.57 -4.64
N THR A 25 -3.42 5.41 -4.46
CA THR A 25 -4.05 5.29 -3.13
C THR A 25 -4.35 3.83 -2.86
N LEU A 26 -3.85 3.28 -1.76
CA LEU A 26 -4.13 1.92 -1.32
C LEU A 26 -5.19 1.92 -0.21
N PRO A 27 -6.07 0.91 -0.14
CA PRO A 27 -6.15 -0.24 -1.05
C PRO A 27 -6.96 0.03 -2.34
N GLU A 28 -7.68 1.14 -2.43
CA GLU A 28 -8.65 1.44 -3.50
C GLU A 28 -8.07 1.35 -4.93
N GLY A 29 -6.82 1.78 -5.10
CA GLY A 29 -6.10 1.81 -6.37
C GLY A 29 -5.61 0.46 -6.89
N ILE A 30 -5.78 -0.64 -6.14
CA ILE A 30 -5.45 -1.99 -6.63
C ILE A 30 -6.50 -2.49 -7.63
N GLY A 31 -7.75 -2.00 -7.57
CA GLY A 31 -8.80 -2.35 -8.53
C GLY A 31 -9.20 -3.83 -8.56
N ALA A 32 -8.83 -4.61 -7.55
CA ALA A 32 -9.11 -6.05 -7.45
C ALA A 32 -9.83 -6.39 -6.15
N LYS A 33 -10.63 -7.46 -6.16
CA LYS A 33 -11.30 -7.98 -4.94
C LYS A 33 -10.29 -8.41 -3.87
N TYR A 34 -9.12 -8.87 -4.28
CA TYR A 34 -8.01 -9.27 -3.41
C TYR A 34 -6.70 -8.77 -4.01
N GLY A 35 -5.81 -8.29 -3.15
CA GLY A 35 -4.51 -7.74 -3.55
C GLY A 35 -3.40 -8.16 -2.59
N VAL A 36 -2.18 -8.26 -3.13
CA VAL A 36 -0.96 -8.53 -2.36
C VAL A 36 -0.02 -7.34 -2.53
N VAL A 37 0.46 -6.79 -1.42
CA VAL A 37 1.43 -5.68 -1.40
C VAL A 37 2.75 -6.19 -0.82
N LEU A 38 3.83 -6.04 -1.58
CA LEU A 38 5.18 -6.44 -1.19
C LEU A 38 6.03 -5.19 -0.98
N PHE A 39 6.54 -5.01 0.23
CA PHE A 39 7.46 -3.92 0.55
C PHE A 39 8.91 -4.40 0.41
N TYR A 40 9.69 -3.71 -0.43
CA TYR A 40 11.13 -3.91 -0.59
C TYR A 40 11.88 -2.65 -0.14
N ARG A 41 13.13 -2.81 0.29
CA ARG A 41 13.94 -1.71 0.86
C ARG A 41 14.30 -0.63 -0.16
N GLY A 42 14.44 -0.99 -1.43
CA GLY A 42 14.76 -0.06 -2.49
C GLY A 42 14.68 -0.71 -3.86
N HIS A 43 14.41 0.11 -4.86
CA HIS A 43 14.55 -0.24 -6.28
C HIS A 43 15.97 0.18 -6.73
N TRP A 44 16.55 -0.52 -7.69
CA TRP A 44 17.85 -0.14 -8.29
C TRP A 44 17.76 1.15 -9.09
#